data_AF-A0A562Q047-F1
#
_entry.id   AF-A0A562Q047-F1
#
_cell.length_a   1.000
_cell.length_b   1.000
_cell.length_c   1.000
_cell.angle_alpha   90.00
_cell.angle_beta   90.00
_cell.angle_gamma   90.00
#
_symmetry.space_group_name_H-M   'P 1'
#
loop_
_entity.id
_entity.type
_entity.pdbx_description
1 polymer ?
#
loop_
_entity_poly.entity_id
_entity_poly.type
_entity_poly.pdbx_seq_one_letter_code
_entity_poly.pdbx_strand_id
1 'polypeptide(L)'
;MQVAKVRKEAEKNLPTLTKAELAELLFEQVGLNKREAKDMVETFFDEIRNALERGEAVKLSGFGNFQLRDKPQRPGRNPKTGEEIPITARRVVTFHASQKLKGMVEESAALARAA
;
A
#
# COMPACT_ATOMS: atom_id res chain seq x y z
N MET A 1 27.56 -7.98 5.07
CA MET A 1 26.51 -8.01 6.13
C MET A 1 26.16 -6.63 6.71
N GLN A 2 27.04 -5.62 6.68
CA GLN A 2 26.74 -4.28 7.23
C GLN A 2 25.74 -3.44 6.39
N VAL A 3 25.78 -3.52 5.05
CA VAL A 3 24.92 -2.73 4.15
C VAL A 3 23.41 -3.02 4.33
N ALA A 4 23.03 -4.28 4.53
CA ALA A 4 21.63 -4.67 4.73
C ALA A 4 21.09 -4.24 6.12
N LYS A 5 21.97 -4.09 7.12
CA LYS A 5 21.61 -3.66 8.47
C LYS A 5 21.38 -2.14 8.51
N VAL A 6 22.26 -1.38 7.86
CA VAL A 6 22.14 0.08 7.70
C VAL A 6 20.87 0.46 6.94
N ARG A 7 20.52 -0.27 5.87
CA ARG A 7 19.28 -0.02 5.11
C ARG A 7 18.01 -0.28 5.94
N LYS A 8 18.02 -1.30 6.80
CA LYS A 8 16.91 -1.61 7.71
C LYS A 8 16.72 -0.58 8.82
N GLU A 9 17.81 0.00 9.34
CA GLU A 9 17.73 1.07 10.35
C GLU A 9 17.24 2.38 9.75
N ALA A 10 17.64 2.70 8.51
CA ALA A 10 17.12 3.86 7.77
C ALA A 10 15.61 3.73 7.44
N GLU A 11 15.15 2.53 7.06
CA GLU A 11 13.71 2.24 6.84
C GLU A 11 12.88 2.37 8.12
N LYS A 12 13.49 2.13 9.30
CA LYS A 12 12.80 2.16 10.59
C LYS A 12 12.40 3.59 11.05
N ASN A 13 12.98 4.63 10.43
CA ASN A 13 12.75 6.03 10.77
C ASN A 13 12.04 6.82 9.65
N LEU A 14 11.49 6.15 8.63
CA LEU A 14 10.69 6.83 7.62
C LEU A 14 9.31 7.18 8.21
N PRO A 15 8.85 8.44 8.08
CA PRO A 15 7.52 8.82 8.53
C PRO A 15 6.47 7.95 7.81
N THR A 16 5.58 7.32 8.57
CA THR A 16 4.54 6.45 8.05
C THR A 16 3.22 7.16 8.16
N LEU A 17 2.58 7.44 7.02
CA LEU A 17 1.26 8.05 7.00
C LEU A 17 0.19 7.07 7.49
N THR A 18 -0.58 7.48 8.48
CA THR A 18 -1.64 6.71 9.14
C THR A 18 -3.03 7.26 8.81
N LYS A 19 -4.08 6.47 9.09
CA LYS A 19 -5.48 6.93 8.96
C LYS A 19 -5.77 8.15 9.85
N ALA A 20 -5.17 8.22 11.04
CA ALA A 20 -5.36 9.34 11.97
C ALA A 20 -4.78 10.63 11.38
N GLU A 21 -3.57 10.56 10.80
CA GLU A 21 -2.96 11.70 10.12
C GLU A 21 -3.73 12.11 8.86
N LEU A 22 -4.24 11.16 8.08
CA LEU A 22 -5.14 11.47 6.95
C LEU A 22 -6.38 12.25 7.39
N ALA A 23 -7.01 11.86 8.51
CA ALA A 23 -8.17 12.56 9.03
C ALA A 23 -7.81 13.97 9.55
N GLU A 24 -6.66 14.13 10.22
CA GLU A 24 -6.19 15.45 10.66
C GLU A 24 -5.88 16.35 9.46
N LEU A 25 -5.24 15.83 8.40
CA LEU A 25 -4.98 16.57 7.17
C LEU A 25 -6.27 17.03 6.49
N LEU A 26 -7.32 16.21 6.48
CA LEU A 26 -8.64 16.62 5.95
C LEU A 26 -9.30 17.69 6.82
N PHE A 27 -9.15 17.61 8.14
CA PHE A 27 -9.59 18.67 9.05
C PHE A 27 -8.86 19.99 8.75
N GLU A 28 -7.54 19.97 8.63
CA GLU A 28 -6.71 21.16 8.41
C GLU A 28 -6.88 21.77 7.01
N GLN A 29 -6.91 20.94 5.97
CA GLN A 29 -6.87 21.42 4.58
C GLN A 29 -8.25 21.65 3.97
N VAL A 30 -9.25 20.85 4.38
CA VAL A 30 -10.61 20.88 3.79
C VAL A 30 -11.61 21.53 4.76
N GLY A 31 -11.27 21.65 6.03
CA GLY A 31 -12.15 22.26 7.05
C GLY A 31 -13.30 21.37 7.49
N LEU A 32 -13.24 20.07 7.19
CA LEU A 32 -14.19 19.09 7.76
C LEU A 32 -14.01 19.04 9.27
N ASN A 33 -15.07 18.77 10.03
CA ASN A 33 -14.86 18.53 11.45
C ASN A 33 -14.15 17.17 11.67
N LYS A 34 -13.50 16.99 12.84
CA LYS A 34 -12.67 15.80 13.11
C LYS A 34 -13.43 14.48 12.99
N ARG A 35 -14.72 14.48 13.32
CA ARG A 35 -15.57 13.28 13.20
C ARG A 35 -15.83 12.97 11.73
N GLU A 36 -16.28 13.94 10.95
CA GLU A 36 -16.53 13.79 9.52
C GLU A 36 -15.27 13.38 8.75
N ALA A 37 -14.13 13.98 9.06
CA ALA A 37 -12.85 13.63 8.44
C ALA A 37 -12.48 12.16 8.71
N LYS A 38 -12.63 11.70 9.96
CA LYS A 38 -12.39 10.31 10.34
C LYS A 38 -13.37 9.36 9.62
N ASP A 39 -14.65 9.68 9.64
CA ASP A 39 -15.70 8.87 9.03
C ASP A 39 -15.51 8.78 7.51
N MET A 40 -15.07 9.86 6.86
CA MET A 40 -14.76 9.90 5.43
C MET A 40 -13.56 9.01 5.08
N VAL A 41 -12.46 9.09 5.84
CA VAL A 41 -11.28 8.23 5.63
C VAL A 41 -11.64 6.76 5.78
N GLU A 42 -12.41 6.41 6.82
CA GLU A 42 -12.79 5.01 7.02
C GLU A 42 -13.70 4.51 5.90
N THR A 43 -14.75 5.27 5.58
CA THR A 43 -15.70 4.94 4.50
C THR A 43 -15.00 4.77 3.16
N PHE A 44 -14.04 5.65 2.83
CA PHE A 44 -13.27 5.53 1.59
C PHE A 44 -12.54 4.19 1.48
N PHE A 45 -11.87 3.74 2.54
CA PHE A 45 -11.18 2.46 2.52
C PHE A 45 -12.14 1.26 2.60
N ASP A 46 -13.29 1.40 3.26
CA ASP A 46 -14.35 0.39 3.25
C ASP A 46 -14.90 0.15 1.85
N GLU A 47 -15.19 1.21 1.08
CA GLU A 47 -15.67 1.07 -0.29
C GLU A 47 -14.66 0.32 -1.19
N ILE A 48 -13.36 0.57 -1.02
CA ILE A 48 -12.31 -0.19 -1.72
C ILE A 48 -12.34 -1.66 -1.31
N ARG A 49 -12.46 -1.96 -0.01
CA ARG A 49 -12.55 -3.34 0.49
C ARG A 49 -13.77 -4.06 -0.08
N ASN A 50 -14.94 -3.43 0.00
CA ASN A 50 -16.22 -3.98 -0.44
C ASN A 50 -16.21 -4.28 -1.95
N ALA A 51 -15.66 -3.39 -2.77
CA ALA A 51 -15.50 -3.64 -4.21
C ALA A 51 -14.61 -4.86 -4.49
N LEU A 52 -13.46 -4.95 -3.82
CA LEU A 52 -12.53 -6.07 -4.02
C LEU A 52 -13.11 -7.40 -3.53
N GLU A 53 -13.88 -7.41 -2.45
CA GLU A 53 -14.57 -8.60 -1.94
C GLU A 53 -15.59 -9.12 -2.96
N ARG A 54 -16.33 -8.22 -3.63
CA ARG A 54 -17.28 -8.57 -4.70
C ARG A 54 -16.63 -9.05 -6.00
N GLY A 55 -15.30 -9.06 -6.09
CA GLY A 55 -14.61 -9.45 -7.32
C GLY A 55 -14.32 -8.29 -8.28
N GLU A 56 -14.60 -7.05 -7.88
CA GLU A 56 -14.43 -5.87 -8.72
C GLU A 56 -13.00 -5.33 -8.62
N ALA A 57 -12.46 -4.83 -9.74
CA ALA A 57 -11.20 -4.09 -9.73
C ALA A 57 -11.45 -2.61 -9.41
N VAL A 58 -10.60 -2.01 -8.60
CA VAL A 58 -10.68 -0.57 -8.25
C VAL A 58 -9.63 0.20 -9.04
N LYS A 59 -10.04 1.25 -9.74
CA LYS A 59 -9.15 2.13 -10.51
C LYS A 59 -9.22 3.55 -9.96
N LEU A 60 -8.10 4.07 -9.48
CA LEU A 60 -7.95 5.42 -8.97
C LEU A 60 -7.06 6.20 -9.93
N SER A 61 -7.67 7.01 -10.79
CA SER A 61 -6.95 7.79 -11.82
C SER A 61 -5.84 8.65 -11.21
N GLY A 62 -4.67 8.66 -11.84
CA GLY A 62 -3.50 9.38 -11.33
C GLY A 62 -2.81 8.76 -10.10
N PHE A 63 -3.40 7.74 -9.47
CA PHE A 63 -2.81 7.03 -8.33
C PHE A 63 -2.41 5.61 -8.72
N GLY A 64 -3.36 4.74 -9.03
CA GLY A 64 -3.10 3.35 -9.39
C GLY A 64 -4.35 2.48 -9.37
N ASN A 65 -4.14 1.18 -9.57
CA ASN A 65 -5.23 0.20 -9.70
C ASN A 65 -5.04 -0.97 -8.71
N PHE A 66 -6.10 -1.32 -8.00
CA PHE A 66 -6.20 -2.58 -7.26
C PHE A 66 -6.85 -3.64 -8.15
N GLN A 67 -6.14 -4.75 -8.36
CA GLN A 67 -6.58 -5.87 -9.19
C GLN A 67 -6.59 -7.16 -8.38
N LEU A 68 -7.61 -7.98 -8.64
CA LEU A 68 -7.70 -9.34 -8.11
C LEU A 68 -6.99 -10.31 -9.05
N ARG A 69 -6.21 -11.23 -8.49
CA ARG A 69 -5.56 -12.30 -9.23
C ARG A 69 -5.78 -13.63 -8.53
N ASP A 70 -6.27 -14.60 -9.28
CA ASP A 70 -6.34 -15.98 -8.82
C ASP A 70 -4.97 -16.63 -9.01
N LYS A 71 -4.42 -17.13 -7.90
CA LYS A 71 -3.11 -17.79 -7.87
C LYS A 71 -3.34 -19.30 -7.71
N PRO A 72 -2.79 -20.14 -8.60
CA PRO A 72 -2.89 -21.59 -8.45
C PRO A 72 -2.02 -22.07 -7.29
N GLN A 73 -2.31 -23.29 -6.82
CA GLN A 73 -1.46 -23.98 -5.87
C GLN A 73 -0.08 -24.21 -6.48
N ARG A 74 0.97 -24.07 -5.68
CA ARG A 74 2.36 -24.26 -6.12
C ARG A 74 3.23 -24.78 -4.97
N PRO A 75 4.35 -25.46 -5.26
CA PRO A 75 5.28 -25.87 -4.21
C PRO A 75 5.82 -24.64 -3.46
N GLY A 76 5.89 -24.77 -2.14
CA GLY A 76 6.52 -23.83 -1.23
C GLY A 76 7.40 -24.57 -0.23
N ARG A 77 8.16 -23.83 0.57
CA ARG A 77 9.04 -24.42 1.58
C ARG A 77 9.06 -23.56 2.83
N ASN A 78 9.18 -24.20 3.99
CA ASN A 78 9.45 -23.51 5.24
C ASN A 78 10.85 -22.86 5.17
N PRO A 79 10.97 -21.52 5.26
CA PRO A 79 12.27 -20.85 5.13
C PRO A 79 13.30 -21.25 6.20
N LYS A 80 12.85 -21.79 7.35
CA LYS A 80 13.72 -22.19 8.47
C LYS A 80 14.16 -23.65 8.37
N THR A 81 13.29 -24.56 7.96
CA THR A 81 13.54 -26.02 7.98
C THR A 81 13.76 -26.63 6.61
N GLY A 82 13.38 -25.96 5.53
CA GLY A 82 13.45 -26.47 4.16
C GLY A 82 12.34 -27.46 3.78
N GLU A 83 11.49 -27.84 4.74
CA GLU A 83 10.36 -28.74 4.53
C GLU A 83 9.40 -28.20 3.46
N GLU A 84 8.94 -29.09 2.58
CA GLU A 84 8.02 -28.73 1.50
C GLU A 84 6.61 -28.52 2.07
N ILE A 85 6.12 -27.29 1.92
CA ILE A 85 4.78 -26.90 2.35
C ILE A 85 4.10 -26.25 1.15
N PRO A 86 3.03 -26.84 0.58
CA PRO A 86 2.37 -26.29 -0.57
C PRO A 86 1.75 -24.92 -0.25
N ILE A 87 1.87 -23.99 -1.18
CA ILE A 87 1.18 -22.69 -1.10
C ILE A 87 -0.18 -22.91 -1.75
N THR A 88 -1.25 -22.79 -0.97
CA THR A 88 -2.62 -23.04 -1.42
C THR A 88 -3.05 -22.07 -2.52
N ALA A 89 -3.95 -22.54 -3.39
CA ALA A 89 -4.61 -21.68 -4.35
C ALA A 89 -5.44 -20.60 -3.62
N ARG A 90 -5.35 -19.35 -4.07
CA ARG A 90 -6.04 -18.23 -3.43
C ARG A 90 -6.17 -17.04 -4.36
N ARG A 91 -7.20 -16.23 -4.11
CA ARG A 91 -7.32 -14.89 -4.68
C ARG A 91 -6.45 -13.91 -3.89
N VAL A 92 -5.72 -13.06 -4.59
CA VAL A 92 -4.90 -12.00 -3.99
C VAL A 92 -5.25 -10.64 -4.58
N VAL A 93 -5.13 -9.59 -3.77
CA VAL A 93 -5.19 -8.20 -4.24
C VAL A 93 -3.77 -7.76 -4.62
N THR A 94 -3.63 -7.06 -5.74
CA THR A 94 -2.37 -6.47 -6.20
C THR A 94 -2.59 -5.00 -6.52
N PHE A 95 -1.68 -4.13 -6.07
CA PHE A 95 -1.69 -2.72 -6.43
C PHE A 95 -0.69 -2.45 -7.57
N HIS A 96 -1.15 -1.77 -8.61
CA HIS A 96 -0.31 -1.30 -9.71
C HIS A 96 -0.32 0.23 -9.71
N ALA A 97 0.81 0.83 -9.34
CA ALA A 97 0.99 2.28 -9.37
C ALA A 97 0.87 2.83 -10.81
N SER A 98 0.17 3.95 -10.94
CA SER A 98 0.07 4.69 -12.20
C SER A 98 1.43 5.30 -12.61
N GLN A 99 1.57 5.64 -13.89
CA GLN A 99 2.78 6.33 -14.36
C GLN A 99 2.97 7.69 -13.68
N LYS A 100 1.88 8.39 -13.39
CA LYS A 100 1.91 9.67 -12.66
C LYS A 100 2.52 9.49 -11.27
N LEU A 101 2.01 8.52 -10.50
CA LEU A 101 2.53 8.23 -9.16
C LEU A 101 4.01 7.80 -9.19
N LYS A 102 4.38 6.93 -10.13
CA LYS A 102 5.77 6.49 -10.29
C LYS A 102 6.71 7.67 -10.60
N GLY A 103 6.34 8.51 -11.57
CA GLY A 103 7.12 9.68 -11.95
C GLY A 103 7.33 10.64 -10.78
N MET A 104 6.28 10.93 -10.01
CA MET A 104 6.38 11.79 -8.82
C MET A 104 7.34 11.23 -7.76
N VAL A 105 7.33 9.92 -7.54
CA VAL A 105 8.23 9.26 -6.56
C VAL A 105 9.67 9.25 -7.06
N GLU A 106 9.89 8.99 -8.35
CA GLU A 106 11.22 9.00 -8.97
C GLU A 106 11.83 10.40 -8.97
N GLU A 107 11.06 11.43 -9.31
CA GLU A 107 11.47 12.83 -9.29
C GLU A 107 11.82 13.30 -7.87
N SER A 108 10.97 13.02 -6.89
CA SER A 108 11.23 13.36 -5.49
C SER A 108 12.52 12.69 -4.98
N ALA A 109 12.75 11.43 -5.33
CA ALA A 109 13.98 10.73 -4.98
C ALA A 109 15.22 11.31 -5.68
N ALA A 110 15.09 11.81 -6.92
CA ALA A 110 16.18 12.47 -7.62
C ALA A 110 16.55 13.82 -6.97
N LEU A 111 15.55 14.63 -6.61
CA LEU A 111 15.76 15.90 -5.89
C LEU A 111 16.44 15.68 -4.54
N ALA A 112 15.99 14.68 -3.77
CA ALA A 112 16.58 14.37 -2.47
C ALA A 112 18.04 13.85 -2.55
N ARG A 113 18.50 13.36 -3.71
CA ARG A 113 19.89 12.96 -3.94
C ARG A 113 20.78 14.09 -4.45
N ALA A 114 20.18 15.13 -5.03
CA ALA A 114 20.88 16.27 -5.59
C ALA A 114 21.13 17.38 -4.55
N ALA A 115 20.34 17.40 -3.47
CA ALA A 115 20.53 18.24 -2.28
C ALA A 115 21.50 17.58 -1.28
#